data_AF-A0A5C9CN84-F1
#
_entry.id   AF-A0A5C9CN84-F1
#
_cell.length_a   1.000
_cell.length_b   1.000
_cell.length_c   1.000
_cell.angle_alpha   90.00
_cell.angle_beta   90.00
_cell.angle_gamma   90.00
#
_symmetry.space_group_name_H-M   'P 1'
#
loop_
_entity.id
_entity.type
_entity.pdbx_description
1 polymer ?
#
loop_
_entity_poly.entity_id
_entity_poly.type
_entity_poly.pdbx_seq_one_letter_code
_entity_poly.pdbx_strand_id
1 'polypeptide(L)'
;MKTLLAISLLVVASISPSTWAASEAAVVSGEVLETKDVDGYTYLRLKTKDGETWAAVSTTSVKKGAKVTIENSMVMSNFESKTLKKTFPSIVFGKLAGSTTGGKETLAAHGSQIKLPIDTSPIKVAKASGANAYTVAEVVTKAVALKDKPVQVNGKVVKFNAGIMGKNWVHLRDGTGSESNASNDILVTTSDRAQLGDVVTVSGMVRNDKDFGAGYSYKVLIEEATLKAINK
;
A
#
# COMPACT_ATOMS: atom_id res chain seq x y z
N MET A 1 -30.34 67.01 -0.82
CA MET A 1 -30.91 66.00 -1.74
C MET A 1 -29.72 65.35 -2.45
N LYS A 2 -29.33 64.14 -2.03
CA LYS A 2 -29.49 62.88 -2.81
C LYS A 2 -28.71 62.98 -4.13
N THR A 3 -27.60 62.29 -4.37
CA THR A 3 -27.43 60.82 -4.34
C THR A 3 -25.94 60.42 -4.40
N LEU A 4 -25.50 59.50 -3.54
CA LEU A 4 -24.30 58.67 -3.75
C LEU A 4 -24.61 57.64 -4.84
N LEU A 5 -23.73 57.49 -5.83
CA LEU A 5 -23.72 56.35 -6.75
C LEU A 5 -22.50 55.47 -6.40
N ALA A 6 -22.77 54.36 -5.71
CA ALA A 6 -21.78 53.30 -5.49
C ALA A 6 -21.81 52.36 -6.70
N ILE A 7 -20.73 52.36 -7.49
CA ILE A 7 -20.54 51.43 -8.61
C ILE A 7 -20.01 50.13 -8.02
N SER A 8 -20.89 49.13 -7.92
CA SER A 8 -20.54 47.76 -7.58
C SER A 8 -19.92 47.09 -8.81
N LEU A 9 -18.60 46.84 -8.75
CA LEU A 9 -17.88 46.08 -9.76
C LEU A 9 -18.02 44.58 -9.43
N LEU A 10 -18.92 43.91 -10.13
CA LEU A 10 -19.09 42.44 -10.09
C LEU A 10 -17.92 41.78 -10.82
N VAL A 11 -16.99 41.20 -10.07
CA VAL A 11 -15.96 40.29 -10.60
C VAL A 11 -16.62 38.92 -10.81
N VAL A 12 -16.89 38.56 -12.07
CA VAL A 12 -17.31 37.21 -12.44
C VAL A 12 -16.03 36.38 -12.62
N ALA A 13 -15.70 35.58 -11.60
CA ALA A 13 -14.63 34.59 -11.70
C ALA A 13 -15.13 33.41 -12.56
N SER A 14 -14.60 33.29 -13.78
CA SER A 14 -14.79 32.12 -14.64
C SER A 14 -14.15 30.90 -13.96
N ILE A 15 -14.98 30.05 -13.38
CA ILE A 15 -14.56 28.76 -12.83
C ILE A 15 -14.45 27.81 -14.02
N SER A 16 -13.26 27.64 -14.58
CA SER A 16 -13.00 26.53 -15.50
C SER A 16 -13.17 25.23 -14.71
N PRO A 17 -14.09 24.32 -15.09
CA PRO A 17 -14.08 22.99 -14.52
C PRO A 17 -12.79 22.33 -14.99
N SER A 18 -11.85 22.15 -14.05
CA SER A 18 -10.75 21.22 -14.23
C SER A 18 -11.38 19.84 -14.40
N THR A 19 -11.59 19.43 -15.65
CA THR A 19 -11.93 18.06 -15.99
C THR A 19 -10.72 17.23 -15.59
N TRP A 20 -10.76 16.66 -14.39
CA TRP A 20 -9.87 15.59 -14.02
C TRP A 20 -10.25 14.41 -14.90
N ALA A 21 -9.53 14.23 -16.00
CA ALA A 21 -9.63 13.02 -16.78
C ALA A 21 -9.25 11.87 -15.84
N ALA A 22 -10.22 10.99 -15.55
CA ALA A 22 -9.92 9.70 -14.97
C ALA A 22 -8.97 8.99 -15.94
N SER A 23 -7.72 8.77 -15.50
CA SER A 23 -6.79 7.93 -16.24
C SER A 23 -7.38 6.53 -16.29
N GLU A 24 -7.84 6.16 -17.48
CA GLU A 24 -8.29 4.81 -17.81
C GLU A 24 -7.19 3.80 -17.44
N ALA A 25 -7.57 2.63 -16.93
CA ALA A 25 -6.64 1.55 -16.65
C ALA A 25 -5.98 1.11 -17.96
N ALA A 26 -4.82 1.70 -18.28
CA ALA A 26 -4.18 1.50 -19.56
C ALA A 26 -3.77 0.03 -19.70
N VAL A 27 -4.00 -0.56 -20.87
CA VAL A 27 -3.51 -1.88 -21.22
C VAL A 27 -2.32 -1.70 -22.15
N VAL A 28 -1.17 -2.28 -21.81
CA VAL A 28 0.06 -2.16 -22.60
C VAL A 28 0.42 -3.52 -23.18
N SER A 29 0.41 -3.66 -24.50
CA SER A 29 0.77 -4.90 -25.20
C SER A 29 2.04 -4.73 -26.02
N GLY A 30 2.91 -5.73 -26.01
CA GLY A 30 4.15 -5.69 -26.78
C GLY A 30 4.91 -7.02 -26.81
N GLU A 31 5.94 -7.08 -27.66
CA GLU A 31 6.87 -8.20 -27.72
C GLU A 31 8.04 -7.99 -26.75
N VAL A 32 8.40 -9.02 -26.00
CA VAL A 32 9.48 -8.97 -25.01
C VAL A 32 10.84 -9.00 -25.71
N LEU A 33 11.56 -7.89 -25.66
CA LEU A 33 12.93 -7.77 -26.18
C LEU A 33 13.98 -8.22 -25.16
N GLU A 34 13.69 -8.01 -23.88
CA GLU A 34 14.61 -8.27 -22.77
C GLU A 34 13.82 -8.57 -21.50
N THR A 35 14.28 -9.54 -20.71
CA THR A 35 13.78 -9.82 -19.38
C THR A 35 14.91 -9.73 -18.36
N LYS A 36 14.61 -9.13 -17.20
CA LYS A 36 15.50 -9.14 -16.04
C LYS A 36 14.70 -9.45 -14.80
N ASP A 37 14.99 -10.60 -14.21
CA ASP A 37 14.44 -10.94 -12.92
C ASP A 37 15.24 -10.24 -11.84
N VAL A 38 14.52 -9.52 -11.00
CA VAL A 38 15.00 -9.04 -9.72
C VAL A 38 14.07 -9.57 -8.65
N ASP A 39 14.45 -9.38 -7.38
CA ASP A 39 13.63 -9.92 -6.31
C ASP A 39 12.20 -9.33 -6.31
N GLY A 40 11.21 -10.21 -6.45
CA GLY A 40 9.78 -9.89 -6.45
C GLY A 40 9.23 -9.32 -7.77
N TYR A 41 10.08 -8.98 -8.74
CA TYR A 41 9.65 -8.40 -10.01
C TYR A 41 10.44 -8.92 -11.21
N THR A 42 9.77 -9.04 -12.35
CA THR A 42 10.40 -9.24 -13.66
C THR A 42 10.27 -7.94 -14.45
N TYR A 43 11.40 -7.36 -14.83
CA TYR A 43 11.48 -6.20 -15.71
C TYR A 43 11.46 -6.67 -17.15
N LEU A 44 10.56 -6.13 -17.94
CA LEU A 44 10.35 -6.48 -19.34
C LEU A 44 10.61 -5.23 -20.19
N ARG A 45 11.52 -5.33 -21.16
CA ARG A 45 11.60 -4.33 -22.23
C ARG A 45 10.68 -4.78 -23.35
N LEU A 46 9.63 -4.00 -23.60
CA LEU A 46 8.59 -4.34 -24.56
C LEU A 46 8.73 -3.49 -25.82
N LYS A 47 8.63 -4.13 -26.98
CA LYS A 47 8.37 -3.46 -28.25
C LYS A 47 6.87 -3.34 -28.43
N THR A 48 6.35 -2.13 -28.25
CA THR A 48 4.95 -1.81 -28.50
C THR A 48 4.82 -1.14 -29.88
N LYS A 49 3.59 -0.95 -30.32
CA LYS A 49 3.24 -0.18 -31.53
C LYS A 49 3.65 1.30 -31.45
N ASP A 50 3.72 1.84 -30.24
CA ASP A 50 4.03 3.26 -29.96
C ASP A 50 5.53 3.47 -29.64
N GLY A 51 6.33 2.41 -29.75
CA GLY A 51 7.76 2.41 -29.45
C GLY A 51 8.15 1.40 -28.36
N GLU A 52 9.40 1.47 -27.93
CA GLU A 52 9.89 0.62 -26.84
C GLU A 52 9.55 1.22 -25.48
N THR A 53 9.06 0.39 -24.56
CA THR A 53 8.79 0.78 -23.18
C THR A 53 9.31 -0.26 -22.21
N TRP A 54 9.67 0.17 -21.01
CA TRP A 54 9.97 -0.74 -19.91
C TRP A 54 8.71 -1.01 -19.12
N ALA A 55 8.58 -2.23 -18.63
CA ALA A 55 7.54 -2.61 -17.71
C ALA A 55 8.10 -3.42 -16.54
N ALA A 56 7.45 -3.33 -15.39
CA ALA A 56 7.71 -4.15 -14.23
C ALA A 56 6.43 -4.89 -13.82
N VAL A 57 6.51 -6.21 -13.82
CA VAL A 57 5.42 -7.10 -13.40
C VAL A 57 5.93 -8.00 -12.26
N SER A 58 5.04 -8.61 -11.48
CA SER A 58 5.43 -9.61 -10.48
C SER A 58 6.28 -10.71 -11.12
N THR A 59 7.24 -11.26 -10.37
CA THR A 59 8.18 -12.28 -10.87
C THR A 59 7.45 -13.36 -11.67
N THR A 60 7.84 -13.51 -12.93
CA THR A 60 7.19 -14.41 -13.86
C THR A 60 8.20 -14.93 -14.88
N SER A 61 8.06 -16.19 -15.27
CA SER A 61 8.94 -16.80 -16.25
C SER A 61 8.47 -16.45 -17.66
N VAL A 62 8.86 -15.26 -18.13
CA VAL A 62 8.60 -14.77 -19.49
C VAL A 62 9.88 -14.82 -20.30
N LYS A 63 9.79 -15.33 -21.53
CA LYS A 63 10.93 -15.45 -22.45
C LYS A 63 10.99 -14.29 -23.44
N LYS A 64 12.19 -13.96 -23.90
CA LYS A 64 12.40 -13.06 -25.04
C LYS A 64 11.65 -13.59 -26.28
N GLY A 65 11.02 -12.69 -27.03
CA GLY A 65 10.18 -12.97 -28.19
C GLY A 65 8.73 -13.31 -27.84
N ALA A 66 8.37 -13.43 -26.56
CA ALA A 66 6.99 -13.62 -26.15
C ALA A 66 6.18 -12.33 -26.36
N LYS A 67 4.95 -12.47 -26.87
CA LYS A 67 3.97 -11.38 -26.87
C LYS A 67 3.24 -11.37 -25.54
N VAL A 68 3.24 -10.23 -24.87
CA VAL A 68 2.65 -10.05 -23.54
C VAL A 68 1.73 -8.86 -23.49
N THR A 69 0.73 -8.95 -22.62
CA THR A 69 -0.21 -7.87 -22.34
C THR A 69 -0.14 -7.57 -20.85
N ILE A 70 -0.03 -6.28 -20.50
CA ILE A 70 -0.02 -5.78 -19.14
C ILE A 70 -1.35 -5.08 -18.88
N GLU A 71 -2.08 -5.61 -17.92
CA GLU A 71 -3.35 -5.10 -17.42
C GLU A 71 -3.14 -4.30 -16.13
N ASN A 72 -4.13 -3.46 -15.79
CA ASN A 72 -4.08 -2.57 -14.63
C ASN A 72 -2.80 -1.75 -14.60
N SER A 73 -2.40 -1.24 -15.78
CA SER A 73 -1.08 -0.65 -15.92
C SER A 73 -1.06 0.81 -15.44
N MET A 74 0.02 1.19 -14.78
CA MET A 74 0.29 2.52 -14.29
C MET A 74 1.67 2.96 -14.77
N VAL A 75 1.72 4.11 -15.44
CA VAL A 75 2.98 4.66 -15.97
C VAL A 75 3.64 5.50 -14.88
N MET A 76 4.89 5.17 -14.55
CA MET A 76 5.73 5.89 -13.62
C MET A 76 6.84 6.61 -14.38
N SER A 77 7.00 7.90 -14.12
CA SER A 77 8.09 8.70 -14.68
C SER A 77 9.26 8.79 -13.70
N ASN A 78 10.49 8.89 -14.21
CA ASN A 78 11.73 9.05 -13.42
C ASN A 78 11.91 7.99 -12.31
N PHE A 79 11.53 6.75 -12.59
CA PHE A 79 11.62 5.67 -11.62
C PHE A 79 13.06 5.16 -11.49
N GLU A 80 13.63 5.24 -10.30
CA GLU A 80 14.95 4.68 -10.02
C GLU A 80 14.83 3.23 -9.51
N SER A 81 15.39 2.28 -10.27
CA SER A 81 15.60 0.91 -9.82
C SER A 81 16.96 0.81 -9.12
N LYS A 82 16.93 0.72 -7.78
CA LYS A 82 18.14 0.54 -6.96
C LYS A 82 18.85 -0.77 -7.25
N THR A 83 18.10 -1.84 -7.53
CA THR A 83 18.64 -3.17 -7.81
C THR A 83 19.35 -3.21 -9.16
N LEU A 84 18.79 -2.56 -10.18
CA LEU A 84 19.41 -2.45 -11.49
C LEU A 84 20.40 -1.28 -11.59
N LYS A 85 20.52 -0.47 -10.52
CA LYS A 85 21.26 0.81 -10.48
C LYS A 85 20.97 1.67 -11.72
N LYS A 86 19.69 1.74 -12.10
CA LYS A 86 19.24 2.36 -13.34
C LYS A 86 17.98 3.20 -13.11
N THR A 87 18.00 4.41 -13.64
CA THR A 87 16.82 5.28 -13.70
C THR A 87 16.10 5.10 -15.03
N PHE A 88 14.80 4.86 -14.96
CA PHE A 88 13.91 4.76 -16.10
C PHE A 88 13.18 6.10 -16.28
N PRO A 89 13.34 6.79 -17.43
CA PRO A 89 12.58 7.99 -17.71
C PRO A 89 11.07 7.74 -17.65
N SER A 90 10.64 6.57 -18.12
CA SER A 90 9.26 6.07 -18.01
C SER A 90 9.28 4.54 -17.90
N ILE A 91 8.44 3.98 -17.01
CA ILE A 91 8.24 2.55 -16.84
C ILE A 91 6.78 2.25 -16.49
N VAL A 92 6.26 1.13 -17.00
CA VAL A 92 4.89 0.68 -16.78
C VAL A 92 4.84 -0.38 -15.69
N PHE A 93 4.13 -0.13 -14.61
CA PHE A 93 3.83 -1.15 -13.60
C PHE A 93 2.47 -1.77 -13.89
N GLY A 94 2.32 -3.08 -13.75
CA GLY A 94 1.02 -3.71 -13.91
C GLY A 94 1.05 -5.23 -13.74
N LYS A 95 -0.03 -5.89 -14.14
CA LYS A 95 -0.21 -7.34 -14.06
C LYS A 95 -0.12 -7.97 -15.44
N LEU A 96 0.60 -9.08 -15.58
CA LEU A 96 0.63 -9.84 -16.83
C LEU A 96 -0.73 -10.53 -17.08
N ALA A 97 -1.36 -10.26 -18.23
CA ALA A 97 -2.59 -10.90 -18.68
C ALA A 97 -2.38 -12.41 -18.87
N GLY A 98 -3.35 -13.22 -18.46
CA GLY A 98 -3.29 -14.69 -18.62
C GLY A 98 -2.32 -15.42 -17.67
N SER A 99 -1.67 -14.73 -16.73
CA SER A 99 -0.95 -15.40 -15.63
C SER A 99 -1.95 -16.02 -14.66
N THR A 100 -2.37 -17.26 -14.94
CA THR A 100 -3.14 -18.10 -14.02
C THR A 100 -2.21 -18.75 -13.00
N THR A 101 -1.54 -17.95 -12.19
CA THR A 101 -1.15 -18.37 -10.85
C THR A 101 -2.38 -18.15 -9.98
N GLY A 102 -3.16 -19.22 -9.80
CA GLY A 102 -4.21 -19.31 -8.80
C GLY A 102 -3.60 -19.27 -7.39
N GLY A 103 -3.21 -18.08 -6.96
CA GLY A 103 -2.99 -17.72 -5.58
C GLY A 103 -4.01 -16.63 -5.26
N LYS A 104 -4.79 -16.83 -4.20
CA LYS A 104 -5.79 -15.88 -3.70
C LYS A 104 -5.30 -14.44 -3.84
N GLU A 105 -6.18 -13.59 -4.35
CA GLU A 105 -5.98 -12.17 -4.54
C GLU A 105 -5.18 -11.53 -3.41
N THR A 106 -4.08 -10.88 -3.75
CA THR A 106 -3.57 -9.78 -2.95
C THR A 106 -3.19 -8.68 -3.92
N LEU A 107 -4.06 -7.69 -3.98
CA LEU A 107 -3.79 -6.37 -4.54
C LEU A 107 -2.59 -5.78 -3.78
N ALA A 108 -1.37 -6.05 -4.25
CA ALA A 108 -0.17 -5.37 -3.79
C ALA A 108 -0.01 -4.06 -4.59
N ALA A 109 -0.92 -3.11 -4.35
CA ALA A 109 -0.76 -1.73 -4.80
C ALA A 109 -0.02 -0.92 -3.71
N HIS A 110 1.07 -0.29 -4.13
CA HIS A 110 1.83 0.76 -3.47
C HIS A 110 2.32 0.52 -2.02
N GLY A 111 3.51 -0.08 -1.94
CA GLY A 111 4.50 0.27 -0.93
C GLY A 111 5.87 0.04 -1.54
N SER A 112 6.73 1.07 -1.55
CA SER A 112 8.17 0.88 -1.73
C SER A 112 8.64 -0.12 -0.69
N GLN A 113 8.70 -1.40 -1.05
CA GLN A 113 9.35 -2.39 -0.23
C GLN A 113 10.84 -2.18 -0.45
N ILE A 114 11.44 -1.40 0.45
CA ILE A 114 12.83 -1.62 0.78
C ILE A 114 12.90 -3.10 1.18
N LYS A 115 13.47 -3.95 0.33
CA LYS A 115 13.85 -5.29 0.72
C LYS A 115 15.03 -5.16 1.69
N LEU A 116 14.73 -4.77 2.93
CA LEU A 116 15.54 -5.24 4.04
C LEU A 116 15.33 -6.76 4.13
N PRO A 117 16.32 -7.51 4.64
CA PRO A 117 16.14 -8.92 4.93
C PRO A 117 14.82 -9.08 5.70
N ILE A 118 13.87 -9.84 5.14
CA ILE A 118 12.71 -10.28 5.92
C ILE A 118 13.33 -11.15 7.00
N ASP A 119 13.39 -10.61 8.20
CA ASP A 119 13.75 -11.36 9.38
C ASP A 119 12.69 -12.44 9.58
N THR A 120 12.97 -13.64 9.06
CA THR A 120 12.13 -14.83 9.20
C THR A 120 12.26 -15.44 10.59
N SER A 121 13.05 -14.82 11.50
CA SER A 121 13.07 -15.25 12.88
C SER A 121 11.66 -15.19 13.46
N PRO A 122 11.27 -16.17 14.29
CA PRO A 122 9.99 -16.14 14.96
C PRO A 122 9.81 -14.81 15.70
N ILE A 123 8.81 -14.02 15.31
CA ILE A 123 8.42 -12.82 16.04
C ILE A 123 7.87 -13.29 17.39
N LYS A 124 8.40 -12.73 18.47
CA LYS A 124 7.90 -12.98 19.83
C LYS A 124 7.99 -11.69 20.62
N VAL A 125 6.86 -10.99 20.70
CA VAL A 125 6.71 -9.75 21.46
C VAL A 125 5.77 -10.02 22.63
N ALA A 126 6.16 -9.62 23.84
CA ALA A 126 5.32 -9.80 25.02
C ALA A 126 4.06 -8.93 24.90
N LYS A 127 2.91 -9.49 25.29
CA LYS A 127 1.64 -8.78 25.37
C LYS A 127 1.81 -7.48 26.18
N ALA A 128 1.12 -6.42 25.77
CA ALA A 128 1.07 -5.17 26.52
C ALA A 128 0.51 -5.37 27.95
N SER A 129 0.76 -4.43 28.83
CA SER A 129 0.18 -4.41 30.18
C SER A 129 -1.00 -3.43 30.26
N GLY A 130 -1.92 -3.67 31.20
CA GLY A 130 -3.08 -2.81 31.45
C GLY A 130 -4.41 -3.43 31.05
N ALA A 131 -5.50 -2.79 31.47
CA ALA A 131 -6.86 -3.31 31.34
C ALA A 131 -7.32 -3.50 29.87
N ASN A 132 -6.75 -2.72 28.96
CA ASN A 132 -7.08 -2.76 27.53
C ASN A 132 -5.99 -3.44 26.70
N ALA A 133 -5.14 -4.26 27.33
CA ALA A 133 -4.06 -4.94 26.63
C ALA A 133 -4.55 -6.22 25.93
N TYR A 134 -4.22 -6.35 24.65
CA TYR A 134 -4.55 -7.50 23.83
C TYR A 134 -3.34 -7.93 23.00
N THR A 135 -3.29 -9.21 22.63
CA THR A 135 -2.41 -9.66 21.55
C THR A 135 -3.01 -9.34 20.19
N VAL A 136 -2.22 -9.40 19.12
CA VAL A 136 -2.68 -9.24 17.73
C VAL A 136 -3.81 -10.24 17.44
N ALA A 137 -3.61 -11.51 17.76
CA ALA A 137 -4.62 -12.54 17.54
C ALA A 137 -5.91 -12.29 18.34
N GLU A 138 -5.82 -11.77 19.57
CA GLU A 138 -7.00 -11.42 20.35
C GLU A 138 -7.79 -10.28 19.72
N VAL A 139 -7.13 -9.25 19.18
CA VAL A 139 -7.82 -8.16 18.49
C VAL A 139 -8.56 -8.67 17.25
N VAL A 140 -7.91 -9.51 16.44
CA VAL A 140 -8.53 -10.07 15.23
C VAL A 140 -9.69 -11.01 15.57
N THR A 141 -9.49 -11.93 16.52
CA THR A 141 -10.52 -12.95 16.85
C THR A 141 -11.66 -12.40 17.68
N LYS A 142 -11.43 -11.38 18.51
CA LYS A 142 -12.46 -10.69 19.32
C LYS A 142 -12.95 -9.40 18.65
N ALA A 143 -12.71 -9.20 17.36
CA ALA A 143 -13.00 -7.96 16.63
C ALA A 143 -14.42 -7.43 16.88
N VAL A 144 -15.43 -8.31 16.87
CA VAL A 144 -16.83 -7.91 17.11
C VAL A 144 -17.03 -7.33 18.52
N ALA A 145 -16.45 -7.96 19.54
CA ALA A 145 -16.57 -7.52 20.94
C ALA A 145 -15.73 -6.26 21.24
N LEU A 146 -14.68 -6.02 20.46
CA LEU A 146 -13.77 -4.90 20.60
C LEU A 146 -14.10 -3.71 19.70
N LYS A 147 -15.09 -3.83 18.81
CA LYS A 147 -15.51 -2.73 17.92
C LYS A 147 -15.74 -1.45 18.72
N ASP A 148 -15.11 -0.37 18.26
CA ASP A 148 -15.14 0.97 18.82
C ASP A 148 -14.61 1.05 20.28
N LYS A 149 -13.76 0.09 20.69
CA LYS A 149 -13.08 0.10 22.00
C LYS A 149 -11.60 0.43 21.87
N PRO A 150 -11.03 1.11 22.87
CA PRO A 150 -9.59 1.35 22.93
C PRO A 150 -8.86 0.05 23.24
N VAL A 151 -7.73 -0.18 22.57
CA VAL A 151 -6.83 -1.31 22.80
C VAL A 151 -5.39 -0.85 22.89
N GLN A 152 -4.58 -1.61 23.62
CA GLN A 152 -3.13 -1.52 23.64
C GLN A 152 -2.53 -2.84 23.15
N VAL A 153 -1.64 -2.77 22.16
CA VAL A 153 -1.00 -3.93 21.55
C VAL A 153 0.49 -3.67 21.44
N ASN A 154 1.31 -4.55 22.00
CA ASN A 154 2.74 -4.55 21.72
C ASN A 154 2.99 -5.39 20.48
N GLY A 155 3.80 -4.89 19.55
CA GLY A 155 4.16 -5.68 18.37
C GLY A 155 5.36 -5.14 17.62
N LYS A 156 5.86 -5.96 16.70
CA LYS A 156 6.90 -5.62 15.73
C LYS A 156 6.24 -5.10 14.46
N VAL A 157 6.75 -3.98 13.96
CA VAL A 157 6.36 -3.42 12.66
C VAL A 157 6.94 -4.29 11.55
N VAL A 158 6.08 -4.94 10.77
CA VAL A 158 6.50 -5.83 9.67
C VAL A 158 6.28 -5.22 8.29
N LYS A 159 5.56 -4.10 8.21
CA LYS A 159 5.45 -3.25 7.02
C LYS A 159 4.98 -1.87 7.43
N PHE A 160 5.51 -0.85 6.76
CA PHE A 160 5.17 0.55 6.98
C PHE A 160 5.01 1.26 5.64
N ASN A 161 3.85 1.89 5.44
CA ASN A 161 3.54 2.71 4.27
C ASN A 161 3.10 4.10 4.75
N ALA A 162 3.86 5.15 4.42
CA ALA A 162 3.54 6.51 4.84
C ALA A 162 2.69 7.26 3.81
N GLY A 163 1.85 8.18 4.30
CA GLY A 163 1.20 9.21 3.48
C GLY A 163 0.11 8.73 2.53
N ILE A 164 -0.42 7.52 2.71
CA ILE A 164 -1.54 7.03 1.91
C ILE A 164 -2.83 7.59 2.51
N MET A 165 -3.57 8.38 1.71
CA MET A 165 -4.79 9.06 2.14
C MET A 165 -4.60 9.94 3.39
N GLY A 166 -3.42 10.57 3.52
CA GLY A 166 -3.09 11.40 4.68
C GLY A 166 -2.79 10.63 5.98
N LYS A 167 -2.73 9.29 5.92
CA LYS A 167 -2.41 8.42 7.08
C LYS A 167 -1.17 7.57 6.80
N ASN A 168 -0.52 7.13 7.87
CA ASN A 168 0.48 6.08 7.80
C ASN A 168 -0.17 4.74 8.16
N TRP A 169 0.27 3.68 7.48
CA TRP A 169 -0.30 2.35 7.54
C TRP A 169 0.78 1.37 8.00
N VAL A 170 0.50 0.65 9.07
CA VAL A 170 1.45 -0.22 9.75
C VAL A 170 0.86 -1.61 9.84
N HIS A 171 1.58 -2.61 9.36
CA HIS A 171 1.29 -4.00 9.69
C HIS A 171 2.07 -4.37 10.95
N LEU A 172 1.34 -4.86 11.95
CA LEU A 172 1.89 -5.18 13.27
C LEU A 172 1.73 -6.68 13.55
N ARG A 173 2.80 -7.32 14.01
CA ARG A 173 2.79 -8.72 14.47
C ARG A 173 3.45 -8.86 15.82
N ASP A 174 2.91 -9.69 16.70
CA ASP A 174 3.50 -9.98 18.02
C ASP A 174 3.96 -11.43 18.18
N GLY A 175 3.72 -12.28 17.16
CA GLY A 175 4.02 -13.70 17.18
C GLY A 175 2.83 -14.59 17.53
N THR A 176 1.68 -14.00 17.86
CA THR A 176 0.44 -14.74 18.09
C THR A 176 -0.36 -14.92 16.80
N GLY A 177 -1.30 -15.86 16.80
CA GLY A 177 -2.20 -16.12 15.67
C GLY A 177 -1.57 -16.96 14.57
N SER A 178 -2.26 -17.06 13.43
CA SER A 178 -1.81 -17.83 12.27
C SER A 178 -2.17 -17.16 10.96
N GLU A 179 -1.37 -17.41 9.93
CA GLU A 179 -1.64 -16.94 8.58
C GLU A 179 -2.87 -17.61 7.96
N SER A 180 -3.13 -18.89 8.29
CA SER A 180 -4.25 -19.66 7.75
C SER A 180 -5.62 -19.04 8.02
N ASN A 181 -5.75 -18.26 9.09
CA ASN A 181 -6.96 -17.52 9.46
C ASN A 181 -6.73 -15.99 9.55
N ALA A 182 -5.61 -15.50 9.01
CA ALA A 182 -5.22 -14.09 9.01
C ALA A 182 -5.26 -13.42 10.40
N SER A 183 -5.00 -14.16 11.48
CA SER A 183 -4.98 -13.63 12.85
C SER A 183 -3.58 -13.26 13.36
N ASN A 184 -2.55 -13.47 12.53
CA ASN A 184 -1.15 -13.18 12.88
C ASN A 184 -0.69 -11.76 12.53
N ASP A 185 -1.57 -10.94 11.96
CA ASP A 185 -1.29 -9.59 11.49
C ASP A 185 -2.48 -8.69 11.77
N ILE A 186 -2.22 -7.46 12.22
CA ILE A 186 -3.25 -6.44 12.34
C ILE A 186 -2.78 -5.15 11.66
N LEU A 187 -3.68 -4.55 10.89
CA LEU A 187 -3.44 -3.27 10.26
C LEU A 187 -3.71 -2.14 11.27
N VAL A 188 -2.82 -1.17 11.28
CA VAL A 188 -2.90 0.00 12.15
C VAL A 188 -2.78 1.25 11.29
N THR A 189 -3.67 2.22 11.47
CA THR A 189 -3.53 3.56 10.88
C THR A 189 -3.09 4.55 11.95
N THR A 190 -2.16 5.44 11.63
CA THR A 190 -1.59 6.41 12.57
C THR A 190 -1.08 7.66 11.84
N SER A 191 -0.91 8.76 12.57
CA SER A 191 -0.11 9.92 12.12
C SER A 191 1.38 9.74 12.39
N ASP A 192 1.73 8.84 13.31
CA ASP A 192 3.10 8.66 13.79
C ASP A 192 3.96 7.92 12.77
N ARG A 193 5.27 8.13 12.86
CA ARG A 193 6.25 7.44 12.00
C ARG A 193 6.73 6.17 12.69
N ALA A 194 6.95 5.14 11.89
CA ALA A 194 7.59 3.90 12.32
C ALA A 194 8.55 3.43 11.24
N GLN A 195 9.43 2.50 11.61
CA GLN A 195 10.35 1.82 10.72
C GLN A 195 10.10 0.32 10.76
N LEU A 196 10.45 -0.34 9.66
CA LEU A 196 10.42 -1.80 9.60
C LEU A 196 11.34 -2.38 10.68
N GLY A 197 10.81 -3.27 11.50
CA GLY A 197 11.54 -3.93 12.58
C GLY A 197 11.35 -3.30 13.96
N ASP A 198 10.77 -2.09 14.04
CA ASP A 198 10.50 -1.44 15.33
C ASP A 198 9.59 -2.30 16.20
N VAL A 199 9.89 -2.36 17.50
CA VAL A 199 8.99 -2.95 18.49
C VAL A 199 8.32 -1.80 19.24
N VAL A 200 7.00 -1.72 19.13
CA VAL A 200 6.20 -0.59 19.61
C VAL A 200 5.00 -1.06 20.43
N THR A 201 4.56 -0.22 21.35
CA THR A 201 3.21 -0.26 21.92
C THR A 201 2.31 0.63 21.07
N VAL A 202 1.28 0.03 20.49
CA VAL A 202 0.21 0.68 19.72
C VAL A 202 -0.98 0.92 20.65
N SER A 203 -1.46 2.16 20.72
CA SER A 203 -2.70 2.50 21.42
C SER A 203 -3.68 3.14 20.45
N GLY A 204 -4.86 2.55 20.25
CA GLY A 204 -5.85 3.08 19.30
C GLY A 204 -7.22 2.40 19.43
N MET A 205 -8.12 2.69 18.50
CA MET A 205 -9.50 2.19 18.53
C MET A 205 -9.70 1.06 17.53
N VAL A 206 -10.25 -0.07 17.97
CA VAL A 206 -10.58 -1.16 17.04
C VAL A 206 -11.78 -0.75 16.19
N ARG A 207 -11.66 -0.91 14.88
CA ARG A 207 -12.73 -0.66 13.92
C ARG A 207 -12.95 -1.88 13.06
N ASN A 208 -14.21 -2.12 12.74
CA ASN A 208 -14.61 -3.23 11.88
C ASN A 208 -15.23 -2.69 10.59
N ASP A 209 -15.10 -3.49 9.54
CA ASP A 209 -15.74 -3.27 8.23
C ASP A 209 -15.51 -1.85 7.69
N LYS A 210 -14.29 -1.35 7.88
CA LYS A 210 -13.92 -0.01 7.43
C LYS A 210 -13.59 -0.04 5.96
N ASP A 211 -14.32 0.78 5.21
CA ASP A 211 -14.06 1.03 3.81
C ASP A 211 -13.43 2.41 3.64
N PHE A 212 -12.25 2.44 3.02
CA PHE A 212 -11.52 3.65 2.65
C PHE A 212 -11.74 4.00 1.16
N GLY A 213 -12.60 3.27 0.45
CA GLY A 213 -12.86 3.43 -0.98
C GLY A 213 -11.80 2.76 -1.85
N ALA A 214 -12.00 2.76 -3.17
CA ALA A 214 -11.06 2.20 -4.15
C ALA A 214 -10.63 0.73 -3.89
N GLY A 215 -11.48 -0.04 -3.21
CA GLY A 215 -11.21 -1.44 -2.85
C GLY A 215 -10.43 -1.64 -1.55
N TYR A 216 -10.14 -0.59 -0.80
CA TYR A 216 -9.46 -0.67 0.50
C TYR A 216 -10.47 -0.87 1.63
N SER A 217 -10.98 -2.09 1.76
CA SER A 217 -11.90 -2.48 2.82
C SER A 217 -11.27 -3.48 3.79
N TYR A 218 -11.38 -3.22 5.09
CA TYR A 218 -10.74 -4.01 6.14
C TYR A 218 -11.75 -4.48 7.17
N LYS A 219 -11.80 -5.80 7.39
CA LYS A 219 -12.70 -6.43 8.38
C LYS A 219 -12.40 -5.98 9.80
N VAL A 220 -11.12 -5.78 10.13
CA VAL A 220 -10.66 -5.30 11.43
C VAL A 220 -9.36 -4.52 11.25
N LEU A 221 -9.25 -3.38 11.94
CA LEU A 221 -8.00 -2.61 12.06
C LEU A 221 -7.99 -1.82 13.38
N ILE A 222 -6.84 -1.25 13.73
CA ILE A 222 -6.71 -0.27 14.81
C ILE A 222 -6.56 1.11 14.17
N GLU A 223 -7.55 1.98 14.37
CA GLU A 223 -7.58 3.32 13.78
C GLU A 223 -7.05 4.39 14.75
N GLU A 224 -6.52 5.48 14.18
CA GLU A 224 -6.07 6.67 14.92
C GLU A 224 -5.09 6.34 16.05
N ALA A 225 -4.21 5.38 15.81
CA ALA A 225 -3.33 4.88 16.83
C ALA A 225 -2.17 5.84 17.11
N THR A 226 -1.69 5.83 18.35
CA THR A 226 -0.38 6.38 18.72
C THR A 226 0.64 5.26 18.90
N LEU A 227 1.89 5.53 18.57
CA LEU A 227 3.00 4.59 18.65
C LEU A 227 4.00 5.02 19.72
N LYS A 228 4.33 4.11 20.63
CA LYS A 228 5.40 4.29 21.62
C LYS A 228 6.46 3.22 21.44
N ALA A 229 7.71 3.61 21.21
CA ALA A 229 8.82 2.65 21.13
C ALA A 229 8.99 1.87 22.45
N ILE A 230 9.18 0.56 22.34
CA ILE A 230 9.59 -0.31 23.45
C ILE A 230 11.10 -0.44 23.32
N ASN A 231 11.83 0.49 23.92
CA ASN A 231 13.29 0.42 23.95
C ASN A 231 13.71 -0.88 24.65
N LYS A 232 14.57 -1.65 23.98
CA LYS A 232 15.30 -2.76 24.58
C LYS A 232 16.41 -2.25 25.49
#